data_AF-A0A9W8ZPH5-F1
#
_entry.id   AF-A0A9W8ZPH5-F1
#
_cell.length_a   1.000
_cell.length_b   1.000
_cell.length_c   1.000
_cell.angle_alpha   90.00
_cell.angle_beta   90.00
_cell.angle_gamma   90.00
#
_symmetry.space_group_name_H-M   'P 1'
#
loop_
_entity.id
_entity.type
_entity.pdbx_description
1 polymer ?
#
loop_
_entity_poly.entity_id
_entity_poly.type
_entity_poly.pdbx_seq_one_letter_code
_entity_poly.pdbx_strand_id
1 'polypeptide(L)'
;NKKNYKDYIITNYDSTESMFKNCFDDMFNHNNYTWYAHNLGGFDSVFILNILFKFYTKTKVQFKDGKPLSIKVSITTKDNNNKNNTKNLVFKDSYKIQPFSIRNLIKANDITTQKLYFPYFFLRTDNINYEGKLPDKSFYDNISDLEYNKIAYEFKDKIWVLKDELLKYMKNDIVSLYQIIDKF
;
A
#
# COMPACT_ATOMS: atom_id res chain seq x y z
N ASN A 1 7.42 -10.62 -20.41
CA ASN A 1 7.15 -10.53 -18.96
C ASN A 1 6.08 -9.48 -18.67
N LYS A 2 4.80 -9.86 -18.65
CA LYS A 2 3.73 -8.95 -18.19
C LYS A 2 3.85 -8.80 -16.67
N LYS A 3 4.01 -7.57 -16.17
CA LYS A 3 3.91 -7.30 -14.74
C LYS A 3 2.45 -7.51 -14.32
N ASN A 4 2.20 -8.31 -13.27
CA ASN A 4 0.88 -8.54 -12.69
C ASN A 4 0.48 -7.48 -11.66
N TYR A 5 1.09 -6.29 -11.73
CA TYR A 5 0.85 -5.18 -10.80
C TYR A 5 0.99 -3.86 -11.55
N LYS A 6 0.33 -2.82 -11.03
CA LYS A 6 0.36 -1.45 -11.55
C LYS A 6 0.84 -0.51 -10.46
N ASP A 7 1.85 0.28 -10.78
CA ASP A 7 2.45 1.26 -9.86
C ASP A 7 1.86 2.65 -10.12
N TYR A 8 1.57 3.39 -9.05
CA TYR A 8 1.11 4.77 -9.11
C TYR A 8 2.16 5.65 -8.42
N ILE A 9 2.95 6.36 -9.22
CA ILE A 9 4.12 7.13 -8.75
C ILE A 9 3.85 8.60 -8.99
N ILE A 10 3.94 9.42 -7.94
CA ILE A 10 3.55 10.84 -7.97
C ILE A 10 4.22 11.65 -9.08
N THR A 11 5.46 11.34 -9.44
CA THR A 11 6.20 12.02 -10.52
C THR A 11 5.57 11.85 -11.90
N ASN A 12 4.66 10.89 -12.07
CA ASN A 12 3.96 10.62 -13.32
C ASN A 12 2.58 11.30 -13.38
N TYR A 13 2.25 12.15 -12.40
CA TYR A 13 0.95 12.79 -12.27
C TYR A 13 1.11 14.25 -11.86
N ASP A 14 0.17 15.11 -12.26
CA ASP A 14 0.21 16.54 -11.95
C ASP A 14 -0.08 16.83 -10.47
N SER A 15 -0.72 15.89 -9.77
CA SER A 15 -1.05 16.02 -8.35
C SER A 15 -1.28 14.66 -7.68
N THR A 16 -1.11 14.62 -6.36
CA THR A 16 -1.45 13.47 -5.52
C THR A 16 -2.89 13.03 -5.72
N GLU A 17 -3.81 14.00 -5.83
CA GLU A 17 -5.22 13.74 -6.07
C GLU A 17 -5.46 13.01 -7.39
N SER A 18 -4.84 13.47 -8.49
CA SER A 18 -4.97 12.82 -9.79
C SER A 18 -4.39 11.39 -9.81
N MET A 19 -3.27 11.18 -9.11
CA MET A 19 -2.66 9.85 -8.94
C MET A 19 -3.61 8.88 -8.22
N PHE A 20 -4.14 9.28 -7.06
CA PHE A 20 -5.08 8.45 -6.31
C PHE A 20 -6.41 8.26 -7.03
N LYS A 21 -6.92 9.29 -7.72
CA LYS A 21 -8.13 9.16 -8.53
C LYS A 21 -7.93 8.09 -9.61
N ASN A 22 -6.82 8.12 -10.34
CA ASN A 22 -6.49 7.12 -11.34
C ASN A 22 -6.40 5.71 -10.74
N CYS A 23 -5.75 5.58 -9.58
CA CYS A 23 -5.70 4.33 -8.82
C CYS A 23 -7.09 3.80 -8.48
N PHE A 24 -7.96 4.63 -7.88
CA PHE A 24 -9.32 4.21 -7.53
C PHE A 24 -10.16 3.85 -8.77
N ASP A 25 -10.07 4.64 -9.85
CA ASP A 25 -10.75 4.36 -11.12
C ASP A 25 -10.38 2.98 -11.69
N ASP A 26 -9.10 2.60 -11.62
CA ASP A 26 -8.66 1.25 -12.00
C ASP A 26 -9.19 0.18 -11.04
N MET A 27 -9.18 0.44 -9.73
CA MET A 27 -9.72 -0.51 -8.74
C MET A 27 -11.21 -0.79 -8.96
N PHE A 28 -11.99 0.17 -9.46
CA PHE A 28 -13.39 -0.05 -9.85
C PHE A 28 -13.55 -1.02 -11.04
N ASN A 29 -12.50 -1.29 -11.82
CA ASN A 29 -12.57 -2.32 -12.86
C ASN A 29 -12.48 -3.74 -12.28
N HIS A 30 -12.12 -3.89 -11.01
CA HIS A 30 -12.12 -5.14 -10.26
C HIS A 30 -13.38 -5.25 -9.38
N ASN A 31 -14.53 -5.40 -10.04
CA ASN A 31 -15.82 -5.56 -9.34
C ASN A 31 -15.81 -6.78 -8.40
N ASN A 32 -16.45 -6.64 -7.24
CA ASN A 32 -16.63 -7.68 -6.20
C ASN A 32 -15.38 -8.04 -5.39
N TYR A 33 -14.28 -7.30 -5.53
CA TYR A 33 -13.11 -7.48 -4.67
C TYR A 33 -13.29 -6.74 -3.34
N THR A 34 -12.76 -7.32 -2.27
CA THR A 34 -12.55 -6.63 -0.99
C THR A 34 -11.06 -6.34 -0.86
N TRP A 35 -10.72 -5.06 -0.71
CA TRP A 35 -9.35 -4.59 -0.57
C TRP A 35 -9.01 -4.46 0.91
N TYR A 36 -7.99 -5.19 1.35
CA TYR A 36 -7.54 -5.12 2.74
C TYR A 36 -6.38 -4.15 2.86
N ALA A 37 -6.51 -3.19 3.77
CA ALA A 37 -5.40 -2.37 4.24
C ALA A 37 -5.07 -2.78 5.68
N HIS A 38 -3.80 -2.85 6.02
CA HIS A 38 -3.37 -3.21 7.37
C HIS A 38 -3.29 -1.96 8.23
N ASN A 39 -4.14 -1.92 9.27
CA ASN A 39 -4.37 -0.75 10.11
C ASN A 39 -5.04 0.40 9.32
N LEU A 40 -6.07 0.07 8.52
CA LEU A 40 -6.86 1.05 7.78
C LEU A 40 -7.35 2.17 8.71
N GLY A 41 -7.87 1.82 9.89
CA GLY A 41 -8.36 2.79 10.86
C GLY A 41 -7.28 3.68 11.50
N GLY A 42 -6.02 3.49 11.12
CA GLY A 42 -4.88 4.33 11.46
C GLY A 42 -4.64 5.44 10.43
N PHE A 43 -3.37 5.63 10.08
CA PHE A 43 -2.89 6.79 9.31
C PHE A 43 -3.46 6.85 7.88
N ASP A 44 -3.44 5.73 7.15
CA ASP A 44 -3.77 5.72 5.71
C ASP A 44 -5.20 6.18 5.41
N SER A 45 -6.16 5.86 6.29
CA SER A 45 -7.55 6.25 6.07
C SER A 45 -7.76 7.75 5.99
N VAL A 46 -6.97 8.57 6.68
CA VAL A 46 -7.12 10.04 6.64
C VAL A 46 -6.88 10.57 5.23
N PHE A 47 -5.83 10.09 4.57
CA PHE A 47 -5.48 10.49 3.20
C PHE A 47 -6.46 9.91 2.18
N ILE A 48 -6.79 8.63 2.32
CA ILE A 48 -7.72 7.93 1.41
C ILE A 48 -9.10 8.58 1.47
N LEU A 49 -9.64 8.83 2.67
CA LEU A 49 -11.00 9.38 2.84
C LEU A 49 -11.13 10.79 2.27
N ASN A 50 -10.12 11.64 2.45
CA ASN A 50 -10.13 13.00 1.88
C ASN A 50 -10.34 12.95 0.35
N ILE A 51 -9.60 12.09 -0.34
CA ILE A 51 -9.68 11.94 -1.78
C ILE A 51 -10.99 11.27 -2.20
N LEU A 52 -11.43 10.24 -1.47
CA LEU A 52 -12.68 9.55 -1.78
C LEU A 52 -13.90 10.47 -1.66
N PHE A 53 -14.00 11.26 -0.59
CA PHE A 53 -15.09 12.21 -0.43
C PHE A 53 -15.05 13.34 -1.45
N LYS A 54 -13.85 13.75 -1.90
CA LYS A 54 -13.70 14.77 -2.93
C LYS A 54 -14.22 14.32 -4.30
N PHE A 55 -13.94 13.09 -4.70
CA PHE A 55 -14.25 12.61 -6.06
C PHE A 55 -15.46 11.69 -6.17
N TYR A 56 -15.90 11.05 -5.09
CA TYR A 56 -16.97 10.04 -5.12
C TYR A 56 -18.06 10.32 -4.09
N THR A 57 -19.18 10.85 -4.57
CA THR A 57 -20.31 11.30 -3.75
C THR A 57 -21.01 10.18 -2.97
N LYS A 58 -20.94 8.94 -3.45
CA LYS A 58 -21.51 7.75 -2.78
C LYS A 58 -20.45 6.99 -1.99
N THR A 59 -19.70 7.70 -1.15
CA THR A 59 -18.76 7.12 -0.19
C THR A 59 -19.45 6.91 1.14
N LYS A 60 -19.42 5.67 1.66
CA LYS A 60 -19.96 5.28 2.97
C LYS A 60 -18.85 4.71 3.82
N VAL A 61 -18.72 5.18 5.05
CA VAL A 61 -17.71 4.71 5.99
C VAL A 61 -18.41 4.11 7.20
N GLN A 62 -17.98 2.92 7.59
CA GLN A 62 -18.38 2.30 8.85
C GLN A 62 -17.28 2.58 9.87
N PHE A 63 -17.65 3.23 10.97
CA PHE A 63 -16.75 3.52 12.08
C PHE A 63 -16.94 2.51 13.21
N LYS A 64 -15.84 2.19 13.90
CA LYS A 64 -15.84 1.49 15.18
C LYS A 64 -14.84 2.18 16.09
N ASP A 65 -15.28 2.58 17.27
CA ASP A 65 -14.46 3.27 18.28
C ASP A 65 -13.75 4.52 17.71
N GLY A 66 -14.48 5.31 16.91
CA GLY A 66 -13.98 6.52 16.26
C GLY A 66 -13.02 6.29 15.09
N LYS A 67 -12.75 5.04 14.70
CA LYS A 67 -11.83 4.70 13.59
C LYS A 67 -12.56 4.05 12.42
N PRO A 68 -12.18 4.34 11.16
CA PRO A 68 -12.71 3.64 10.00
C PRO A 68 -12.43 2.12 10.08
N LEU A 69 -13.49 1.32 10.01
CA LEU A 69 -13.42 -0.14 9.94
C LEU A 69 -13.55 -0.63 8.50
N SER A 70 -14.42 0.02 7.73
CA SER A 70 -14.75 -0.34 6.35
C SER A 70 -15.16 0.89 5.58
N ILE A 71 -14.75 0.97 4.31
CA ILE A 71 -15.11 2.06 3.40
C ILE A 71 -15.71 1.43 2.16
N LYS A 72 -16.94 1.81 1.80
CA LYS A 72 -17.62 1.39 0.57
C LYS A 72 -17.85 2.60 -0.32
N VAL A 73 -17.39 2.53 -1.55
CA VAL A 73 -17.60 3.54 -2.57
C VAL A 73 -18.37 2.91 -3.73
N SER A 74 -19.40 3.60 -4.22
CA SER A 74 -20.21 3.11 -5.33
C SER A 74 -20.23 4.12 -6.48
N ILE A 75 -19.99 3.65 -7.70
CA ILE A 75 -20.18 4.44 -8.93
C ILE A 75 -21.31 3.81 -9.72
N THR A 76 -22.29 4.62 -10.13
CA THR A 76 -23.38 4.19 -11.02
C THR A 76 -23.22 4.88 -12.37
N THR A 77 -23.05 4.11 -13.43
CA THR A 77 -23.11 4.60 -14.81
C THR A 77 -24.32 4.02 -15.53
N LYS A 78 -24.74 4.64 -16.63
CA LYS A 78 -25.72 4.04 -17.54
C LYS A 78 -25.00 3.27 -18.63
N ASP A 79 -25.48 2.08 -18.96
CA ASP A 79 -25.05 1.37 -20.16
C ASP A 79 -25.75 1.90 -21.41
N ASN A 80 -25.41 1.34 -22.58
CA ASN A 80 -26.01 1.72 -23.88
C ASN A 80 -27.54 1.49 -23.94
N ASN A 81 -28.09 0.69 -23.02
CA ASN A 81 -29.51 0.39 -22.93
C ASN A 81 -30.20 1.21 -21.82
N ASN A 82 -29.58 2.29 -21.33
CA ASN A 82 -30.04 3.10 -20.20
C ASN A 82 -30.23 2.33 -18.88
N LYS A 83 -29.67 1.12 -18.74
CA LYS A 83 -29.68 0.37 -17.48
C LYS A 83 -28.57 0.86 -16.58
N ASN A 84 -28.87 0.94 -15.28
CA ASN A 84 -27.90 1.31 -14.27
C ASN A 84 -26.90 0.17 -14.05
N ASN A 85 -25.63 0.44 -14.32
CA ASN A 85 -24.52 -0.43 -13.93
C ASN A 85 -23.83 0.19 -12.70
N THR A 86 -23.89 -0.52 -11.56
CA THR A 86 -23.26 -0.05 -10.32
C THR A 86 -22.03 -0.88 -10.00
N LYS A 87 -20.88 -0.21 -9.92
CA LYS A 87 -19.61 -0.77 -9.48
C LYS A 87 -19.37 -0.41 -8.02
N ASN A 88 -18.76 -1.32 -7.26
CA ASN A 88 -18.46 -1.12 -5.84
C ASN A 88 -16.98 -1.35 -5.58
N LEU A 89 -16.40 -0.45 -4.81
CA LEU A 89 -15.07 -0.56 -4.23
C LEU A 89 -15.23 -0.67 -2.71
N VAL A 90 -14.66 -1.71 -2.11
CA VAL A 90 -14.78 -1.97 -0.67
C VAL A 90 -13.40 -2.13 -0.06
N PHE A 91 -13.08 -1.30 0.94
CA PHE A 91 -11.90 -1.43 1.79
C PHE A 91 -12.28 -1.98 3.16
N LYS A 92 -11.44 -2.84 3.73
CA LYS A 92 -11.57 -3.33 5.12
C LYS A 92 -10.25 -3.25 5.87
N ASP A 93 -10.34 -3.04 7.18
CA ASP A 93 -9.19 -3.08 8.08
C ASP A 93 -8.81 -4.53 8.43
N SER A 94 -7.71 -5.02 7.86
CA SER A 94 -7.17 -6.35 8.20
C SER A 94 -6.65 -6.44 9.64
N TYR A 95 -6.24 -5.32 10.26
CA TYR A 95 -5.73 -5.34 11.64
C TYR A 95 -6.82 -5.73 12.64
N LYS A 96 -8.10 -5.54 12.29
CA LYS A 96 -9.24 -5.94 13.12
C LYS A 96 -9.53 -7.44 13.05
N ILE A 97 -8.96 -8.13 12.06
CA ILE A 97 -8.98 -9.59 11.94
C ILE A 97 -7.72 -10.16 12.58
N GLN A 98 -6.56 -9.56 12.28
CA GLN A 98 -5.24 -9.99 12.73
C GLN A 98 -4.50 -8.84 13.44
N PRO A 99 -4.66 -8.68 14.76
CA PRO A 99 -4.21 -7.48 15.51
C PRO A 99 -2.73 -7.52 15.89
N PHE A 100 -1.86 -7.84 14.93
CA PHE A 100 -0.40 -7.83 15.09
C PHE A 100 0.25 -7.19 13.88
N SER A 101 1.49 -6.73 14.02
CA SER A 101 2.25 -6.19 12.88
C SER A 101 2.44 -7.25 11.78
N ILE A 102 2.52 -6.82 10.52
CA ILE A 102 2.80 -7.72 9.38
C ILE A 102 4.04 -8.61 9.66
N ARG A 103 5.11 -8.07 10.26
CA ARG A 103 6.31 -8.84 10.59
C ARG A 103 6.03 -9.97 11.59
N ASN A 104 5.21 -9.72 12.61
CA ASN A 104 4.82 -10.75 13.58
C ASN A 104 3.87 -11.77 12.97
N LEU A 105 2.94 -11.33 12.11
CA LEU A 105 2.01 -12.20 11.41
C LEU A 105 2.74 -13.12 10.43
N ILE A 106 3.77 -12.63 9.72
CA ILE A 106 4.64 -13.45 8.86
C ILE A 106 5.27 -14.59 9.65
N LYS A 107 5.84 -14.29 10.82
CA LYS A 107 6.47 -15.29 11.70
C LYS A 107 5.46 -16.28 12.25
N ALA A 108 4.29 -15.80 12.68
CA ALA A 108 3.25 -16.64 13.29
C ALA A 108 2.56 -17.58 12.28
N ASN A 109 2.54 -17.21 11.00
CA ASN A 109 1.84 -17.97 9.96
C ASN A 109 2.80 -18.63 8.96
N ASP A 110 4.10 -18.70 9.25
CA ASP A 110 5.13 -19.26 8.35
C ASP A 110 4.98 -18.78 6.90
N ILE A 111 4.82 -17.46 6.74
CA ILE A 111 4.66 -16.82 5.43
C ILE A 111 6.03 -16.76 4.75
N THR A 112 6.10 -17.20 3.49
CA THR A 112 7.36 -17.25 2.75
C THR A 112 7.91 -15.87 2.45
N THR A 113 7.03 -14.92 2.10
CA THR A 113 7.42 -13.54 1.78
C THR A 113 7.74 -12.80 3.07
N GLN A 114 8.99 -12.38 3.22
CA GLN A 114 9.44 -11.63 4.40
C GLN A 114 9.25 -10.13 4.21
N LYS A 115 8.87 -9.45 5.29
CA LYS A 115 8.87 -7.99 5.38
C LYS A 115 10.32 -7.49 5.38
N LEU A 116 10.64 -6.64 4.42
CA LEU A 116 11.97 -6.04 4.28
C LEU A 116 12.15 -4.86 5.24
N TYR A 117 13.39 -4.43 5.43
CA TYR A 117 13.71 -3.16 6.10
C TYR A 117 13.90 -2.07 5.06
N PHE A 118 13.48 -0.86 5.37
CA PHE A 118 13.60 0.30 4.48
C PHE A 118 14.04 1.54 5.27
N PRO A 119 14.93 2.40 4.73
CA PRO A 119 15.41 3.60 5.40
C PRO A 119 14.40 4.74 5.28
N TYR A 120 13.32 4.72 6.06
CA TYR A 120 12.24 5.70 5.96
C TYR A 120 12.71 7.15 6.08
N PHE A 121 13.68 7.41 6.96
CA PHE A 121 14.17 8.77 7.19
C PHE A 121 15.08 9.27 6.06
N PHE A 122 15.52 8.38 5.15
CA PHE A 122 16.28 8.76 3.97
C PHE A 122 15.38 9.26 2.83
N LEU A 123 14.13 8.79 2.76
CA LEU A 123 13.19 9.17 1.71
C LEU A 123 12.75 10.62 1.86
N ARG A 124 13.05 11.43 0.84
CA ARG A 124 12.63 12.83 0.72
C ARG A 124 12.08 13.08 -0.69
N THR A 125 11.31 14.15 -0.84
CA THR A 125 10.73 14.52 -2.15
C THR A 125 11.80 14.89 -3.17
N ASP A 126 12.90 15.49 -2.73
CA ASP A 126 14.00 15.97 -3.57
C ASP A 126 14.99 14.86 -3.98
N ASN A 127 14.96 13.69 -3.34
CA ASN A 127 15.90 12.61 -3.60
C ASN A 127 15.27 11.34 -4.17
N ILE A 128 14.02 11.38 -4.67
CA ILE A 128 13.29 10.20 -5.15
C ILE A 128 14.03 9.40 -6.25
N ASN A 129 14.87 10.09 -7.03
CA ASN A 129 15.71 9.50 -8.10
C ASN A 129 17.15 9.22 -7.63
N TYR A 130 17.38 9.09 -6.31
CA TYR A 130 18.70 8.82 -5.77
C TYR A 130 19.21 7.45 -6.21
N GLU A 131 20.43 7.45 -6.74
CA GLU A 131 21.23 6.28 -7.10
C GLU A 131 22.63 6.48 -6.52
N GLY A 132 23.06 5.58 -5.62
CA GLY A 132 24.35 5.76 -4.96
C GLY A 132 24.64 4.74 -3.88
N LYS A 133 25.24 5.19 -2.78
CA LYS A 133 25.60 4.34 -1.64
C LYS A 133 24.36 3.97 -0.83
N LEU A 134 24.39 2.79 -0.21
CA LEU A 134 23.37 2.40 0.76
C LEU A 134 23.25 3.46 1.86
N PRO A 135 22.03 3.90 2.23
CA PRO A 135 21.83 4.81 3.36
C PRO A 135 22.33 4.21 4.67
N ASP A 136 22.90 5.08 5.52
CA ASP A 136 23.36 4.71 6.85
C ASP A 136 22.25 4.09 7.72
N LYS A 137 22.63 3.23 8.68
CA LYS A 137 21.71 2.57 9.60
C LYS A 137 20.79 3.57 10.33
N SER A 138 21.27 4.78 10.63
CA SER A 138 20.49 5.84 11.29
C SER A 138 19.24 6.25 10.53
N PHE A 139 19.14 5.97 9.22
CA PHE A 139 17.94 6.26 8.44
C PHE A 139 16.85 5.19 8.53
N TYR A 140 17.12 4.06 9.19
CA TYR A 140 16.17 2.96 9.37
C TYR A 140 15.48 3.07 10.73
N ASP A 141 14.19 2.73 10.75
CA ASP A 141 13.47 2.55 12.00
C ASP A 141 13.60 1.10 12.50
N ASN A 142 13.97 0.92 13.78
CA ASN A 142 13.95 -0.37 14.49
C ASN A 142 14.66 -1.54 13.79
N ILE A 143 15.85 -1.32 13.23
CA ILE A 143 16.71 -2.38 12.65
C ILE A 143 17.87 -2.75 13.59
N SER A 144 18.18 -4.04 13.71
CA SER A 144 19.35 -4.52 14.45
C SER A 144 20.63 -4.36 13.63
N ASP A 145 21.80 -4.32 14.28
CA ASP A 145 23.09 -4.31 13.56
C ASP A 145 23.25 -5.52 12.65
N LEU A 146 22.80 -6.69 13.11
CA LEU A 146 22.88 -7.92 12.34
C LEU A 146 22.04 -7.85 11.05
N GLU A 147 20.82 -7.33 11.11
CA GLU A 147 19.97 -7.18 9.91
C GLU A 147 20.49 -6.10 8.97
N TYR A 148 20.96 -4.97 9.50
CA TYR A 148 21.57 -3.91 8.69
C TYR A 148 22.84 -4.41 7.97
N ASN A 149 23.72 -5.11 8.69
CA ASN A 149 24.98 -5.62 8.12
C ASN A 149 24.73 -6.63 6.99
N LYS A 150 23.65 -7.42 7.04
CA LYS A 150 23.24 -8.28 5.91
C LYS A 150 22.91 -7.46 4.67
N ILE A 151 22.11 -6.40 4.82
CA ILE A 151 21.76 -5.49 3.72
C ILE A 151 23.02 -4.79 3.19
N ALA A 152 23.87 -4.27 4.08
CA ALA A 152 25.13 -3.63 3.71
C ALA A 152 26.05 -4.56 2.92
N TYR A 153 26.11 -5.84 3.30
CA TYR A 153 26.87 -6.85 2.57
C TYR A 153 26.31 -7.09 1.16
N GLU A 154 24.97 -7.14 1.00
CA GLU A 154 24.33 -7.31 -0.31
C GLU A 154 24.62 -6.17 -1.31
N PHE A 155 24.89 -4.97 -0.79
CA PHE A 155 25.14 -3.73 -1.54
C PHE A 155 26.61 -3.30 -1.58
N LYS A 156 27.56 -4.09 -1.07
CA LYS A 156 28.98 -3.73 -0.97
C LYS A 156 29.57 -3.21 -2.29
N ASP A 157 29.20 -3.85 -3.40
CA ASP A 157 29.71 -3.55 -4.75
C ASP A 157 28.57 -3.23 -5.73
N LYS A 158 27.43 -2.74 -5.22
CA LYS A 158 26.24 -2.40 -6.02
C LYS A 158 25.79 -0.98 -5.76
N ILE A 159 25.23 -0.36 -6.79
CA ILE A 159 24.52 0.91 -6.66
C ILE A 159 23.17 0.63 -6.00
N TRP A 160 22.89 1.34 -4.93
CA TRP A 160 21.59 1.35 -4.27
C TRP A 160 20.69 2.38 -4.96
N VAL A 161 19.55 1.92 -5.48
CA VAL A 161 18.57 2.74 -6.21
C VAL A 161 17.33 2.90 -5.33
N LEU A 162 17.06 4.13 -4.87
CA LEU A 162 15.98 4.41 -3.91
C LEU A 162 14.63 3.91 -4.40
N LYS A 163 14.31 4.23 -5.66
CA LYS A 163 13.02 3.91 -6.27
C LYS A 163 12.78 2.40 -6.36
N ASP A 164 13.81 1.63 -6.71
CA ASP A 164 13.71 0.18 -6.84
C ASP A 164 13.51 -0.49 -5.49
N GLU A 165 14.28 -0.08 -4.48
CA GLU A 165 14.16 -0.64 -3.13
C GLU A 165 12.86 -0.20 -2.43
N LEU A 166 12.36 1.01 -2.69
CA LEU A 166 11.04 1.45 -2.23
C LEU A 166 9.92 0.59 -2.83
N LEU A 167 9.91 0.40 -4.15
CA LEU A 167 8.89 -0.40 -4.83
C LEU A 167 8.96 -1.87 -4.38
N LYS A 168 10.16 -2.42 -4.22
CA LYS A 168 10.37 -3.77 -3.69
C LYS A 168 9.85 -3.91 -2.26
N TYR A 169 10.17 -2.96 -1.38
CA TYR A 169 9.66 -2.93 0.00
C TYR A 169 8.12 -2.89 0.04
N MET A 170 7.50 -1.95 -0.68
CA MET A 170 6.04 -1.81 -0.75
C MET A 170 5.37 -3.05 -1.31
N LYS A 171 5.94 -3.65 -2.36
CA LYS A 171 5.43 -4.87 -2.96
C LYS A 171 5.49 -6.06 -2.00
N ASN A 172 6.61 -6.24 -1.28
CA ASN A 172 6.72 -7.31 -0.30
C ASN A 172 5.69 -7.16 0.81
N ASP A 173 5.40 -5.94 1.26
CA ASP A 173 4.34 -5.69 2.24
C ASP A 173 2.95 -6.10 1.74
N ILE A 174 2.59 -5.72 0.50
CA ILE A 174 1.30 -6.08 -0.10
C ILE A 174 1.19 -7.60 -0.30
N VAL A 175 2.23 -8.25 -0.83
CA VAL A 175 2.24 -9.71 -1.06
C VAL A 175 2.17 -10.46 0.27
N SER A 176 2.93 -10.03 1.28
CA SER A 176 2.90 -10.67 2.59
C SER A 176 1.53 -10.51 3.25
N LEU A 177 0.92 -9.33 3.17
CA LEU A 177 -0.44 -9.11 3.68
C LEU A 177 -1.46 -9.99 2.96
N TYR A 178 -1.38 -10.09 1.63
CA TYR A 178 -2.25 -10.99 0.86
C TYR A 178 -2.10 -12.44 1.34
N GLN A 179 -0.87 -12.95 1.47
CA GLN A 179 -0.62 -14.31 1.94
C GLN A 179 -1.09 -14.54 3.38
N ILE A 180 -1.00 -13.53 4.25
CA ILE A 180 -1.56 -13.60 5.60
C ILE A 180 -3.08 -13.75 5.53
N ILE A 181 -3.77 -12.90 4.75
CA ILE A 181 -5.23 -12.91 4.66
C ILE A 181 -5.76 -14.16 3.98
N ASP A 182 -5.06 -14.69 2.96
CA ASP A 182 -5.45 -15.91 2.24
C ASP A 182 -5.42 -17.17 3.12
N LYS A 183 -4.60 -17.17 4.19
CA LYS A 183 -4.56 -18.27 5.17
C LYS A 183 -5.72 -18.23 6.19
N PHE A 184 -6.53 -17.17 6.23
CA PHE A 184 -7.66 -17.01 7.16
C PHE A 184 -9.01 -17.09 6.44
#